data_AF-A0A1Y2UMZ6-F1
#
_entry.id   AF-A0A1Y2UMZ6-F1
#
_cell.length_a   1.000
_cell.length_b   1.000
_cell.length_c   1.000
_cell.angle_alpha   90.00
_cell.angle_beta   90.00
_cell.angle_gamma   90.00
#
_symmetry.space_group_name_H-M   'P 1'
#
loop_
_entity.id
_entity.type
_entity.pdbx_description
1 polymer ?
#
loop_
_entity_poly.entity_id
_entity_poly.type
_entity_poly.pdbx_seq_one_letter_code
_entity_poly.pdbx_strand_id
1 'polypeptide(L)' 'MNYDRTAKQQQNYVNQYRRRMIQQDLITPAGNGQVRFKLPLFKEYLDDTQDINSVRYDPLL' A
#
# COMPACT_ATOMS: atom_id res chain seq x y z
N MET A 1 -12.27 -30.46 10.00
CA MET A 1 -11.25 -29.40 9.96
C MET A 1 -11.59 -28.44 8.83
N ASN A 2 -11.92 -27.18 9.13
CA ASN A 2 -12.54 -26.19 8.23
C ASN A 2 -11.51 -25.34 7.44
N TYR A 3 -10.31 -25.86 7.18
CA TYR A 3 -9.19 -25.09 6.60
C TYR A 3 -9.46 -24.57 5.18
N ASP A 4 -10.25 -25.30 4.38
CA ASP A 4 -10.54 -24.87 3.00
C ASP A 4 -11.45 -23.63 2.92
N ARG A 5 -12.32 -23.42 3.92
CA ARG A 5 -13.24 -22.28 3.95
C ARG A 5 -12.51 -20.99 4.33
N THR A 6 -11.59 -21.06 5.29
CA THR A 6 -10.80 -19.90 5.73
C THR A 6 -9.82 -19.45 4.66
N ALA A 7 -9.14 -20.39 3.99
CA ALA A 7 -8.25 -20.07 2.86
C ALA A 7 -9.00 -19.40 1.69
N LYS A 8 -10.18 -19.93 1.31
CA LYS A 8 -11.03 -19.31 0.29
C LYS A 8 -11.49 -17.90 0.68
N GLN A 9 -11.87 -17.68 1.94
CA GLN A 9 -12.25 -16.34 2.42
C GLN A 9 -11.09 -15.35 2.38
N GLN A 10 -9.89 -15.75 2.82
CA GLN A 10 -8.69 -14.92 2.76
C GLN A 10 -8.32 -14.57 1.33
N GLN A 11 -8.39 -15.54 0.40
CA GLN A 11 -8.09 -15.30 -1.00
C GLN A 11 -9.09 -14.33 -1.64
N ASN A 12 -10.37 -14.40 -1.25
CA ASN A 12 -11.38 -13.44 -1.68
C ASN A 12 -11.07 -12.03 -1.18
N TYR A 13 -10.66 -11.90 0.08
CA TYR A 13 -10.29 -10.62 0.68
C TYR A 13 -9.08 -9.99 -0.04
N VAL A 14 -8.00 -10.76 -0.23
CA VAL A 14 -6.79 -10.30 -0.94
C VAL A 14 -7.12 -9.85 -2.37
N ASN A 15 -7.95 -10.60 -3.08
CA ASN A 15 -8.36 -10.24 -4.44
C ASN A 15 -9.19 -8.95 -4.50
N GLN A 16 -10.05 -8.70 -3.51
CA GLN A 16 -10.82 -7.46 -3.42
C GLN A 16 -9.91 -6.25 -3.17
N TYR A 17 -8.98 -6.36 -2.22
CA TYR A 17 -8.01 -5.28 -1.96
C TYR A 17 -7.12 -5.01 -3.17
N ARG A 18 -6.60 -6.06 -3.81
CA ARG A 18 -5.81 -5.91 -5.04
C ARG A 18 -6.59 -5.17 -6.13
N ARG A 19 -7.86 -5.52 -6.36
CA ARG A 19 -8.71 -4.83 -7.34
C ARG A 19 -8.90 -3.35 -6.99
N ARG A 20 -9.16 -3.02 -5.72
CA ARG A 20 -9.30 -1.64 -5.26
C ARG A 20 -8.02 -0.83 -5.46
N MET A 21 -6.86 -1.39 -5.11
CA MET A 21 -5.57 -0.71 -5.28
C MET A 21 -5.23 -0.47 -6.77
N ILE A 22 -5.61 -1.39 -7.66
CA ILE A 22 -5.48 -1.19 -9.11
C ILE A 22 -6.46 -0.11 -9.60
N GLN A 23 -7.72 -0.12 -9.15
CA GLN A 23 -8.73 0.88 -9.50
C GLN A 23 -8.33 2.30 -9.07
N GLN A 24 -7.65 2.41 -7.93
CA GLN A 24 -7.11 3.67 -7.40
C GLN A 24 -5.75 4.03 -8.01
N ASP A 25 -5.24 3.25 -8.97
CA ASP A 25 -3.93 3.43 -9.61
C ASP A 25 -2.76 3.46 -8.61
N LEU A 26 -2.95 2.86 -7.42
CA LEU A 26 -1.92 2.71 -6.39
C LEU A 26 -0.92 1.62 -6.76
N ILE A 27 -1.37 0.56 -7.44
CA ILE A 27 -0.51 -0.52 -7.93
C ILE A 27 -0.82 -0.86 -9.37
N THR A 28 0.21 -1.23 -10.13
CA THR A 28 0.08 -1.76 -11.49
C THR A 28 0.85 -3.08 -11.63
N PRO A 29 0.35 -4.05 -12.44
CA PRO A 29 1.07 -5.29 -12.68
C PRO A 29 2.43 -5.02 -13.34
N ALA A 30 3.50 -5.66 -12.85
CA ALA A 30 4.85 -5.55 -13.41
C ALA A 30 5.36 -6.84 -14.07
N GLY A 31 4.53 -7.89 -14.09
CA GLY A 31 4.90 -9.24 -14.55
C GLY A 31 5.61 -10.07 -13.46
N ASN A 32 5.80 -11.36 -13.71
CA ASN A 32 6.60 -12.27 -12.85
C ASN A 32 6.28 -12.23 -11.33
N GLY A 33 5.01 -12.05 -10.97
CA GLY A 33 4.60 -11.93 -9.57
C GLY A 33 4.94 -10.60 -8.91
N GLN A 34 5.50 -9.64 -9.66
CA GLN A 34 5.86 -8.31 -9.18
C GLN A 34 4.73 -7.30 -9.44
N VAL A 35 4.71 -6.26 -8.60
CA VAL A 35 3.82 -5.11 -8.74
C VAL A 35 4.65 -3.83 -8.65
N ARG A 36 4.33 -2.86 -9.51
CA ARG A 36 4.76 -1.48 -9.31
C ARG A 36 3.75 -0.82 -8.41
N PHE A 37 4.22 0.04 -7.51
CA PHE A 37 3.36 0.81 -6.64
C PHE A 37 3.70 2.29 -6.74
N LYS A 38 2.69 3.13 -6.58
CA LYS A 38 2.83 4.57 -6.43
C LYS A 38 2.71 4.87 -4.94
N LEU A 39 3.48 5.84 -4.47
CA LEU A 39 3.32 6.43 -3.15
C LEU A 39 2.79 7.84 -3.35
N PRO A 40 1.45 8.01 -3.45
CA PRO A 40 0.87 9.34 -3.44
C PRO A 40 1.30 10.04 -2.17
N LEU A 41 1.47 11.36 -2.26
CA LEU A 41 1.87 12.19 -1.13
C LEU A 41 3.26 11.89 -0.58
N PHE A 42 4.11 11.10 -1.27
CA PHE A 42 5.45 10.82 -0.77
C PHE A 42 6.32 12.07 -0.72
N LYS A 43 6.12 12.99 -1.66
CA LYS A 43 6.82 14.27 -1.64
C LYS A 43 6.35 15.12 -0.46
N GLU A 44 5.03 15.30 -0.29
CA GLU A 44 4.48 16.00 0.86
C GLU A 44 4.91 15.37 2.19
N TYR A 45 5.01 14.04 2.23
CA TYR A 45 5.55 13.33 3.40
C TYR A 45 7.01 13.69 3.67
N LEU A 46 7.87 13.75 2.64
CA LEU A 46 9.26 14.17 2.80
C LEU A 46 9.37 15.64 3.20
N ASP A 47 8.51 16.50 2.65
CA ASP A 47 8.48 17.92 3.03
C ASP A 47 8.05 18.06 4.51
N ASP A 48 7.04 17.29 4.93
CA ASP A 48 6.55 17.21 6.32
C ASP A 48 7.62 16.71 7.30
N THR A 49 8.59 15.87 6.89
CA THR A 49 9.66 15.43 7.81
C THR A 49 10.74 16.48 8.01
N GLN A 50 10.83 17.48 7.13
CA GLN A 50 11.81 18.57 7.23
C GLN A 50 11.23 19.84 7.87
N ASP A 51 9.90 19.98 7.95
CA ASP A 51 9.25 21.12 8.61
C ASP A 51 9.22 20.95 10.13
N ILE A 52 9.93 21.80 10.87
CA ILE A 52 10.01 21.82 12.34
C ILE A 52 8.63 21.88 13.02
N ASN A 53 7.61 22.44 12.35
CA ASN A 53 6.26 22.57 12.90
C ASN A 53 5.35 21.37 12.60
N SER A 54 5.81 20.44 11.78
CA SER A 54 5.08 19.24 11.42
C SER A 54 5.15 18.19 12.54
N VAL A 55 4.04 17.44 12.72
CA VAL A 55 4.00 16.28 13.62
C VAL A 55 4.94 15.16 13.17
N ARG A 56 5.40 15.20 11.92
CA ARG A 56 6.29 14.21 11.31
C ARG A 56 7.75 14.63 11.29
N TYR A 57 8.06 15.81 11.84
CA TYR A 57 9.44 16.27 11.98
C TYR A 57 10.22 15.35 12.91
N ASP A 58 11.34 14.83 12.42
CA ASP A 58 12.30 14.08 13.23
C ASP A 58 13.70 14.66 12.97
N PRO A 59 14.32 15.34 13.95
CA PRO A 59 15.64 15.91 13.79
C PRO A 59 16.76 14.86 13.67
N LEU A 60 16.44 13.56 13.80
CA LEU A 60 17.40 12.45 13.78
C LEU A 60 17.24 11.50 12.57
N LEU A 61 16.29 11.78 11.66
CA LEU A 61 16.10 11.03 10.39
C LEU A 61 17.02 11.53 9.27
#